data_AF-A0A812GRI5-F1
#
_entry.id   AF-A0A812GRI5-F1
#
_cell.length_a   1.000
_cell.length_b   1.000
_cell.length_c   1.000
_cell.angle_alpha   90.00
_cell.angle_beta   90.00
_cell.angle_gamma   90.00
#
_symmetry.space_group_name_H-M   'P 1'
#
loop_
_entity.id
_entity.type
_entity.pdbx_description
1 polymer ?
#
loop_
_entity_poly.entity_id
_entity_poly.type
_entity_poly.pdbx_seq_one_letter_code
_entity_poly.pdbx_strand_id
1 'polypeptide(L)'
;MLLPVSLISAFSALIGNLLMMAGYAKMGGTIATGSVIVWKLFPILLLVYFSQFLSSLHKVSRVNVITPSLMIYFIVCNEWGLLQEGTVVPSNYPLGILIPIAVAWSVRFMQDRKCFFVSDLPNVVDQSYNLLMATTVLVVFYAALGYLLGWVFDIADVSELLLPDLELNSLLDGIIYELVRNLFWSIGINGHIIFASYKAELFEMTQIALENHELFSTPIPVLTTNFYDFYAGLGGAGNTISLVLCMLFLTKNRSYKMLGAAVLVLSMFNINEPVLYGLPVIFNPVLIVPFLLAPVIGLIIAYIATSTGMVAPISEITELDDPSFG
;
A
#
# COMPACT_ATOMS: atom_id res chain seq x y z
N MET A 1 -10.21 8.93 6.27
CA MET A 1 -11.33 8.10 6.78
C MET A 1 -11.02 6.60 6.77
N LEU A 2 -9.91 6.13 6.18
CA LEU A 2 -9.53 4.71 6.16
C LEU A 2 -8.85 4.19 7.43
N LEU A 3 -8.34 5.12 8.25
CA LEU A 3 -7.56 4.83 9.46
C LEU A 3 -8.28 3.85 10.40
N PRO A 4 -9.59 3.99 10.72
CA PRO A 4 -10.27 3.01 11.59
C PRO A 4 -10.30 1.60 10.98
N VAL A 5 -10.45 1.48 9.67
CA VAL A 5 -10.50 0.18 8.98
C VAL A 5 -9.13 -0.50 9.00
N SER A 6 -8.08 0.26 8.71
CA SER A 6 -6.68 -0.20 8.82
C SER A 6 -6.37 -0.66 10.25
N LEU A 7 -6.76 0.12 11.26
CA LEU A 7 -6.58 -0.27 12.66
C LEU A 7 -7.33 -1.56 13.01
N ILE A 8 -8.60 -1.70 12.60
CA ILE A 8 -9.39 -2.90 12.89
C ILE A 8 -8.74 -4.14 12.27
N SER A 9 -8.26 -4.04 11.03
CA SER A 9 -7.51 -5.10 10.36
C SER A 9 -6.27 -5.45 11.18
N ALA A 10 -5.44 -4.47 11.48
CA ALA A 10 -4.19 -4.67 12.19
C ALA A 10 -4.36 -5.27 13.59
N PHE A 11 -5.32 -4.78 14.39
CA PHE A 11 -5.64 -5.37 15.69
C PHE A 11 -6.16 -6.80 15.56
N SER A 12 -6.95 -7.08 14.52
CA SER A 12 -7.46 -8.42 14.25
C SER A 12 -6.32 -9.37 13.84
N ALA A 13 -5.37 -8.93 13.01
CA ALA A 13 -4.16 -9.70 12.68
C ALA A 13 -3.37 -10.04 13.95
N LEU A 14 -3.11 -9.04 14.80
CA LEU A 14 -2.39 -9.23 16.06
C LEU A 14 -3.09 -10.25 16.96
N ILE A 15 -4.40 -10.13 17.16
CA ILE A 15 -5.17 -11.07 17.99
C ILE A 15 -5.15 -12.47 17.37
N GLY A 16 -5.25 -12.57 16.05
CA GLY A 16 -5.15 -13.83 15.31
C GLY A 16 -3.83 -14.53 15.59
N ASN A 17 -2.72 -13.83 15.43
CA ASN A 17 -1.37 -14.37 15.62
C ASN A 17 -1.13 -14.78 17.08
N LEU A 18 -1.53 -13.95 18.05
CA LEU A 18 -1.42 -14.29 19.47
C LEU A 18 -2.21 -15.55 19.86
N LEU A 19 -3.40 -15.75 19.28
CA LEU A 19 -4.19 -16.96 19.53
C LEU A 19 -3.56 -18.20 18.90
N MET A 20 -2.92 -18.07 17.73
CA MET A 20 -2.17 -19.17 17.12
C MET A 20 -0.99 -19.58 17.99
N MET A 21 -0.21 -18.61 18.48
CA MET A 21 0.90 -18.84 19.42
C MET A 21 0.43 -19.48 20.74
N ALA A 22 -0.75 -19.10 21.23
CA ALA A 22 -1.35 -19.68 22.44
C ALA A 22 -1.95 -21.08 22.24
N GLY A 23 -1.82 -21.68 21.05
CA GLY A 23 -2.31 -23.03 20.73
C GLY A 23 -3.76 -23.08 20.23
N TYR A 24 -4.45 -21.95 20.07
CA TYR A 24 -5.81 -21.86 19.53
C TYR A 24 -5.82 -21.64 18.01
N ALA A 25 -5.12 -22.51 17.26
CA ALA A 25 -4.85 -22.34 15.83
C ALA A 25 -6.10 -22.07 14.97
N LYS A 26 -7.22 -22.78 15.21
CA LYS A 26 -8.46 -22.61 14.43
C LYS A 26 -9.10 -21.24 14.63
N MET A 27 -9.13 -20.75 15.87
CA MET A 27 -9.72 -19.45 16.19
C MET A 27 -8.81 -18.31 15.70
N GLY A 28 -7.50 -18.44 15.95
CA GLY A 28 -6.50 -17.50 15.47
C GLY A 28 -6.52 -17.36 13.94
N GLY A 29 -6.52 -18.48 13.22
CA GLY A 29 -6.59 -18.48 11.75
C GLY A 29 -7.87 -17.86 11.20
N THR A 30 -9.02 -18.04 11.87
CA THR A 30 -10.28 -17.40 11.45
C THR A 30 -10.20 -15.88 11.58
N ILE A 31 -9.65 -15.38 12.69
CA ILE A 31 -9.51 -13.93 12.93
C ILE A 31 -8.45 -13.33 11.97
N ALA A 32 -7.33 -14.03 11.77
CA ALA A 32 -6.29 -13.61 10.82
C ALA A 32 -6.85 -13.53 9.39
N THR A 33 -7.63 -14.52 8.95
CA THR A 33 -8.32 -14.49 7.65
C THR A 33 -9.26 -13.30 7.55
N GLY A 34 -10.00 -13.00 8.62
CA GLY A 34 -10.85 -11.81 8.70
C GLY A 34 -10.08 -10.51 8.50
N SER A 35 -8.90 -10.39 9.11
CA SER A 35 -7.99 -9.26 8.86
C SER A 35 -7.58 -9.17 7.39
N VAL A 36 -7.12 -10.27 6.80
CA VAL A 36 -6.70 -10.30 5.39
C VAL A 36 -7.84 -9.84 4.47
N ILE A 37 -9.08 -10.25 4.72
CA ILE A 37 -10.24 -9.80 3.94
C ILE A 37 -10.43 -8.29 4.06
N VAL A 38 -10.34 -7.73 5.27
CA VAL A 38 -10.47 -6.28 5.49
C VAL A 38 -9.36 -5.52 4.75
N TRP A 39 -8.12 -6.03 4.77
CA TRP A 39 -6.99 -5.48 4.03
C TRP A 39 -7.20 -5.57 2.51
N LYS A 40 -7.69 -6.69 1.99
CA LYS A 40 -7.99 -6.88 0.55
C LYS A 40 -9.05 -5.89 0.04
N LEU A 41 -9.96 -5.44 0.89
CA LEU A 41 -10.98 -4.44 0.54
C LEU A 41 -10.47 -2.99 0.58
N PHE A 42 -9.25 -2.77 1.07
CA PHE A 42 -8.70 -1.42 1.28
C PHE A 42 -8.61 -0.57 -0.01
N PRO A 43 -8.16 -1.09 -1.18
CA PRO A 43 -8.15 -0.30 -2.42
C PRO A 43 -9.55 0.17 -2.83
N ILE A 44 -10.56 -0.68 -2.65
CA ILE A 44 -11.96 -0.37 -2.97
C ILE A 44 -12.49 0.72 -2.03
N LEU A 45 -12.24 0.57 -0.72
CA LEU A 45 -12.64 1.57 0.26
C LEU A 45 -11.95 2.91 0.00
N LEU A 46 -10.66 2.89 -0.34
CA LEU A 46 -9.90 4.08 -0.71
C LEU A 46 -10.56 4.78 -1.91
N LEU A 47 -10.86 4.04 -2.97
CA LEU A 47 -11.53 4.56 -4.14
C LEU A 47 -12.89 5.21 -3.79
N VAL A 48 -13.70 4.53 -2.97
CA VAL A 48 -15.03 5.04 -2.58
C VAL A 48 -14.91 6.32 -1.74
N TYR A 49 -14.04 6.33 -0.72
CA TYR A 49 -13.85 7.52 0.12
C TYR A 49 -13.26 8.68 -0.66
N PHE A 50 -12.31 8.42 -1.56
CA PHE A 50 -11.72 9.47 -2.40
C PHE A 50 -12.74 10.02 -3.39
N SER A 51 -13.58 9.17 -3.98
CA SER A 51 -14.71 9.56 -4.82
C SER A 51 -15.73 10.42 -4.05
N GLN A 52 -16.04 10.08 -2.81
CA GLN A 52 -16.92 10.88 -1.93
C GLN A 52 -16.33 12.25 -1.60
N PHE A 53 -15.02 12.29 -1.32
CA PHE A 53 -14.30 13.53 -1.06
C PHE A 53 -14.28 14.44 -2.30
N LEU A 54 -13.86 13.90 -3.45
CA LEU A 54 -13.79 14.64 -4.72
C LEU A 54 -15.14 15.11 -5.20
N SER A 55 -16.19 14.30 -5.06
CA SER A 55 -17.55 14.72 -5.40
C SER A 55 -18.02 15.90 -4.55
N SER A 56 -17.70 15.90 -3.25
CA SER A 56 -17.99 17.02 -2.36
C SER A 56 -17.15 18.26 -2.69
N LEU A 57 -15.87 18.08 -3.06
CA LEU A 57 -14.96 19.15 -3.47
C LEU A 57 -15.41 19.83 -4.77
N HIS A 58 -15.81 19.04 -5.76
CA HIS A 58 -16.26 19.52 -7.07
C HIS A 58 -17.76 19.86 -7.12
N LYS A 59 -18.48 19.72 -5.99
CA LYS A 59 -19.93 19.97 -5.87
C LYS A 59 -20.78 19.16 -6.87
N VAL A 60 -20.36 17.93 -7.15
CA VAL A 60 -21.07 16.99 -8.04
C VAL A 60 -21.75 15.88 -7.22
N SER A 61 -22.71 15.17 -7.83
CA SER A 61 -23.40 14.06 -7.17
C SER A 61 -22.40 12.94 -6.81
N ARG A 62 -22.44 12.47 -5.55
CA ARG A 62 -21.57 11.40 -5.07
C ARG A 62 -21.76 10.11 -5.87
N VAL A 63 -23.00 9.78 -6.20
CA VAL A 63 -23.34 8.56 -6.96
C VAL A 63 -22.75 8.60 -8.37
N ASN A 64 -22.77 9.78 -9.01
CA ASN A 64 -22.23 9.97 -10.37
C ASN A 64 -20.71 9.84 -10.44
N VAL A 65 -20.00 9.89 -9.31
CA VAL A 65 -18.54 9.70 -9.27
C VAL A 65 -18.20 8.29 -8.79
N ILE A 66 -18.81 7.83 -7.69
CA ILE A 66 -18.49 6.55 -7.07
C ILE A 66 -18.78 5.38 -8.01
N THR A 67 -19.98 5.33 -8.60
CA THR A 67 -20.41 4.20 -9.44
C THR A 67 -19.52 4.02 -10.68
N PRO A 68 -19.30 5.03 -11.54
CA PRO A 68 -18.38 4.88 -12.67
C PRO A 68 -16.94 4.63 -12.23
N SER A 69 -16.46 5.26 -11.16
CA SER A 69 -15.09 5.01 -10.67
C SER A 69 -14.88 3.55 -10.28
N LEU A 70 -15.84 2.94 -9.57
CA LEU A 70 -15.79 1.52 -9.22
C LEU A 70 -15.78 0.64 -10.46
N MET A 71 -16.70 0.87 -11.40
CA MET A 71 -16.78 0.05 -12.61
C MET A 71 -15.51 0.14 -13.46
N ILE A 72 -15.01 1.36 -13.69
CA ILE A 72 -13.78 1.60 -14.46
C ILE A 72 -12.59 0.94 -13.76
N TYR A 73 -12.49 1.05 -12.42
CA TYR A 73 -11.41 0.44 -11.66
C TYR A 73 -11.36 -1.08 -11.79
N PHE A 74 -12.50 -1.76 -11.68
CA PHE A 74 -12.56 -3.20 -11.87
C PHE A 74 -12.24 -3.61 -13.31
N ILE A 75 -12.75 -2.89 -14.31
CA ILE A 75 -12.49 -3.20 -15.72
C ILE A 75 -11.00 -3.02 -16.04
N VAL A 76 -10.42 -1.86 -15.72
CA VAL A 76 -9.01 -1.57 -16.04
C VAL A 76 -8.07 -2.52 -15.29
N CYS A 77 -8.35 -2.82 -14.01
CA CYS A 77 -7.50 -3.77 -13.27
C CYS A 77 -7.64 -5.20 -13.79
N ASN A 78 -8.81 -5.61 -14.28
CA ASN A 78 -8.97 -6.91 -14.92
C ASN A 78 -8.18 -6.99 -16.24
N GLU A 79 -8.27 -5.97 -17.08
CA GLU A 79 -7.57 -5.92 -18.37
C GLU A 79 -6.04 -5.92 -18.20
N TRP A 80 -5.53 -5.21 -17.19
CA TRP A 80 -4.09 -5.08 -16.96
C TRP A 80 -3.52 -6.19 -16.06
N GLY A 81 -4.32 -7.21 -15.70
CA GLY A 81 -3.88 -8.29 -14.81
C GLY A 81 -3.59 -7.85 -13.37
N LEU A 82 -4.10 -6.69 -12.95
CA LEU A 82 -3.88 -6.08 -11.63
C LEU A 82 -4.93 -6.50 -10.60
N LEU A 83 -5.39 -7.74 -10.69
CA LEU A 83 -6.28 -8.36 -9.71
C LEU A 83 -5.45 -9.11 -8.66
N GLN A 84 -5.98 -9.23 -7.46
CA GLN A 84 -5.37 -10.07 -6.43
C GLN A 84 -5.51 -11.55 -6.84
N GLU A 85 -4.44 -12.32 -6.69
CA GLU A 85 -4.40 -13.73 -7.05
C GLU A 85 -5.59 -14.52 -6.49
N GLY A 86 -6.22 -15.31 -7.37
CA GLY A 86 -7.37 -16.15 -7.03
C GLY A 86 -8.65 -15.37 -6.75
N THR A 87 -8.71 -14.06 -7.00
CA THR A 87 -9.91 -13.24 -6.77
C THR A 87 -10.18 -12.26 -7.91
N VAL A 88 -11.39 -11.70 -7.92
CA VAL A 88 -11.79 -10.59 -8.80
C VAL A 88 -11.59 -9.22 -8.15
N VAL A 89 -10.89 -9.16 -7.02
CA VAL A 89 -10.69 -7.92 -6.26
C VAL A 89 -9.45 -7.20 -6.81
N PRO A 90 -9.56 -5.95 -7.26
CA PRO A 90 -8.41 -5.19 -7.72
C PRO A 90 -7.39 -4.95 -6.61
N SER A 91 -6.10 -5.11 -6.93
CA SER A 91 -4.98 -4.89 -6.00
C SER A 91 -4.34 -3.51 -6.13
N ASN A 92 -4.56 -2.80 -7.24
CA ASN A 92 -3.76 -1.61 -7.58
C ASN A 92 -4.26 -0.30 -6.93
N TYR A 93 -3.55 0.13 -5.89
CA TYR A 93 -3.88 1.34 -5.16
C TYR A 93 -3.66 2.67 -5.91
N PRO A 94 -2.61 2.85 -6.74
CA PRO A 94 -2.48 4.06 -7.56
C PRO A 94 -3.73 4.31 -8.44
N LEU A 95 -4.23 3.28 -9.12
CA LEU A 95 -5.46 3.37 -9.91
C LEU A 95 -6.67 3.69 -9.04
N GLY A 96 -6.72 3.17 -7.81
CA GLY A 96 -7.71 3.52 -6.80
C GLY A 96 -7.77 5.01 -6.43
N ILE A 97 -6.71 5.78 -6.68
CA ILE A 97 -6.64 7.24 -6.48
C ILE A 97 -6.85 7.99 -7.80
N LEU A 98 -6.17 7.57 -8.87
CA LEU A 98 -6.17 8.27 -10.15
C LEU A 98 -7.53 8.22 -10.86
N ILE A 99 -8.21 7.06 -10.82
CA ILE A 99 -9.51 6.89 -11.50
C ILE A 99 -10.58 7.82 -10.92
N PRO A 100 -10.78 7.90 -9.58
CA PRO A 100 -11.69 8.89 -8.99
C PRO A 100 -11.40 10.33 -9.38
N ILE A 101 -10.12 10.72 -9.49
CA ILE A 101 -9.74 12.08 -9.92
C ILE A 101 -10.21 12.33 -11.35
N ALA A 102 -9.87 11.42 -12.26
CA ALA A 102 -10.24 11.52 -13.67
C ALA A 102 -11.76 11.53 -13.84
N VAL A 103 -12.48 10.63 -13.17
CA VAL A 103 -13.93 10.53 -13.21
C VAL A 103 -14.60 11.76 -12.62
N ALA A 104 -14.17 12.25 -11.45
CA ALA A 104 -14.75 13.44 -10.84
C ALA A 104 -14.58 14.68 -11.73
N TRP A 105 -13.41 14.82 -12.36
CA TRP A 105 -13.15 15.91 -13.29
C TRP A 105 -14.01 15.81 -14.55
N SER A 106 -14.14 14.60 -15.12
CA SER A 106 -15.00 14.34 -16.29
C SER A 106 -16.48 14.57 -16.00
N VAL A 107 -16.98 14.11 -14.85
CA VAL A 107 -18.36 14.35 -14.41
C VAL A 107 -18.62 15.85 -14.27
N ARG A 108 -17.69 16.59 -13.64
CA ARG A 108 -17.78 18.05 -13.53
C ARG A 108 -17.79 18.71 -14.91
N PHE A 109 -16.89 18.30 -15.80
CA PHE A 109 -16.83 18.83 -17.17
C PHE A 109 -18.14 18.61 -17.93
N MET A 110 -18.73 17.42 -17.82
CA MET A 110 -20.01 17.10 -18.45
C MET A 110 -21.17 17.93 -17.87
N GLN A 111 -21.15 18.21 -16.57
CA GLN A 111 -22.12 19.11 -15.93
C GLN A 111 -21.95 20.56 -16.39
N ASP A 112 -20.72 21.08 -16.42
CA ASP A 112 -20.42 22.45 -16.84
C ASP A 112 -20.80 22.69 -18.32
N ARG A 113 -20.63 21.67 -19.17
CA ARG A 113 -21.02 21.70 -20.60
C ARG A 113 -22.50 21.43 -20.86
N LYS A 114 -23.30 21.12 -19.83
CA LYS A 114 -24.70 20.69 -19.95
C LYS A 114 -24.86 19.53 -20.96
N CYS A 115 -23.89 18.62 -21.02
CA CYS A 115 -23.91 17.47 -21.92
C CYS A 115 -25.07 16.52 -21.65
N PHE A 116 -25.61 16.54 -20.43
CA PHE A 116 -26.78 15.78 -20.03
C PHE A 116 -27.94 16.71 -19.74
N PHE A 117 -29.13 16.34 -20.26
CA PHE A 117 -30.35 17.12 -20.18
C PHE A 117 -30.60 17.63 -18.76
N VAL A 118 -30.63 18.96 -18.63
CA VAL A 118 -31.25 19.63 -17.48
C VAL A 118 -32.76 19.42 -17.64
N SER A 119 -33.32 18.36 -17.05
CA SER A 119 -34.76 18.35 -16.82
C SER A 119 -35.01 19.10 -15.53
N ASP A 120 -35.72 20.22 -15.62
CA ASP A 120 -36.19 21.02 -14.49
C ASP A 120 -37.29 20.30 -13.68
N LEU A 121 -37.41 18.97 -13.80
CA LEU A 121 -38.49 18.17 -13.21
C LEU A 121 -37.97 17.34 -12.02
N PRO A 122 -38.68 17.33 -10.88
CA PRO A 122 -38.34 16.53 -9.70
C PRO A 122 -38.76 15.05 -9.88
N ASN A 123 -38.53 14.48 -11.07
CA ASN A 123 -38.86 13.10 -11.37
C ASN A 123 -37.62 12.22 -11.15
N VAL A 124 -37.71 11.32 -10.17
CA VAL A 124 -36.64 10.37 -9.81
C VAL A 124 -36.19 9.54 -11.03
N VAL A 125 -37.08 9.32 -11.99
CA VAL A 125 -36.82 8.61 -13.25
C VAL A 125 -35.82 9.36 -14.15
N ASP A 126 -35.99 10.67 -14.32
CA ASP A 126 -35.11 11.48 -15.20
C ASP A 126 -33.69 11.57 -14.64
N GLN A 127 -33.58 11.72 -13.31
CA GLN A 127 -32.29 11.70 -12.62
C GLN A 127 -31.60 10.35 -12.77
N SER A 128 -32.35 9.25 -12.72
CA SER A 128 -31.83 7.89 -12.89
C SER A 128 -31.36 7.65 -14.32
N TYR A 129 -32.10 8.15 -15.32
CA TYR A 129 -31.72 8.05 -16.73
C TYR A 129 -30.46 8.84 -17.07
N ASN A 130 -30.37 10.08 -16.59
CA ASN A 130 -29.18 10.91 -16.75
C ASN A 130 -27.95 10.30 -16.06
N LEU A 131 -28.11 9.74 -14.86
CA LEU A 131 -27.05 9.00 -14.17
C LEU A 131 -26.60 7.78 -14.96
N LEU A 132 -27.54 6.98 -15.48
CA LEU A 132 -27.23 5.79 -16.28
C LEU A 132 -26.45 6.18 -17.54
N MET A 133 -26.93 7.15 -18.32
CA MET A 133 -26.23 7.58 -19.53
C MET A 133 -24.84 8.15 -19.22
N ALA A 134 -24.71 9.00 -18.20
CA ALA A 134 -23.41 9.55 -17.81
C ALA A 134 -22.43 8.45 -17.39
N THR A 135 -22.91 7.49 -16.59
CA THR A 135 -22.10 6.35 -16.14
C THR A 135 -21.68 5.49 -17.34
N THR A 136 -22.60 5.14 -18.24
CA THR A 136 -22.28 4.32 -19.42
C THR A 136 -21.26 5.00 -20.33
N VAL A 137 -21.42 6.29 -20.62
CA VAL A 137 -20.48 7.04 -21.47
C VAL A 137 -19.08 7.07 -20.85
N LEU A 138 -18.99 7.36 -19.55
CA LEU A 138 -17.71 7.40 -18.84
C LEU A 138 -17.05 6.02 -18.80
N VAL A 139 -17.82 4.97 -18.46
CA VAL A 139 -17.29 3.61 -18.38
C VAL A 139 -16.78 3.15 -19.75
N VAL A 140 -17.54 3.35 -20.82
CA VAL A 140 -17.12 2.96 -22.17
C VAL A 140 -15.88 3.75 -22.61
N PHE A 141 -15.85 5.06 -22.36
CA PHE A 141 -14.71 5.90 -22.72
C PHE A 141 -13.43 5.47 -21.99
N TYR A 142 -13.49 5.32 -20.66
CA TYR A 142 -12.31 4.96 -19.87
C TYR A 142 -11.91 3.49 -20.01
N ALA A 143 -12.85 2.57 -20.27
CA ALA A 143 -12.52 1.19 -20.60
C ALA A 143 -11.79 1.11 -21.94
N ALA A 144 -12.28 1.81 -22.98
CA ALA A 144 -11.61 1.88 -24.27
C ALA A 144 -10.23 2.53 -24.16
N LEU A 145 -10.11 3.62 -23.38
CA LEU A 145 -8.84 4.27 -23.10
C LEU A 145 -7.89 3.33 -22.36
N GLY A 146 -8.37 2.61 -21.35
CA GLY A 146 -7.57 1.64 -20.59
C GLY A 146 -7.06 0.49 -21.46
N TYR A 147 -7.89 -0.01 -22.38
CA TYR A 147 -7.49 -1.02 -23.35
C TYR A 147 -6.41 -0.50 -24.31
N LEU A 148 -6.61 0.70 -24.87
CA LEU A 148 -5.62 1.33 -25.75
C LEU A 148 -4.29 1.59 -25.03
N LEU A 149 -4.34 2.06 -23.77
CA LEU A 149 -3.15 2.29 -22.96
C LEU A 149 -2.43 0.97 -22.66
N GLY A 150 -3.15 -0.08 -22.27
CA GLY A 150 -2.56 -1.41 -22.05
C GLY A 150 -1.81 -1.90 -23.28
N TRP A 151 -2.45 -1.81 -24.46
CA TRP A 151 -1.82 -2.17 -25.73
C TRP A 151 -0.57 -1.34 -26.05
N VAL A 152 -0.57 -0.04 -25.74
CA VAL A 152 0.61 0.83 -25.91
C VAL A 152 1.72 0.46 -24.94
N PHE A 153 1.39 0.16 -23.68
CA PHE A 153 2.38 -0.26 -22.68
C PHE A 153 3.03 -1.60 -23.04
N ASP A 154 2.26 -2.56 -23.55
CA ASP A 154 2.78 -3.85 -24.02
C ASP A 154 3.72 -3.71 -25.22
N ILE A 155 3.48 -2.73 -26.10
CA ILE A 155 4.32 -2.51 -27.29
C ILE A 155 5.60 -1.75 -26.97
N ALA A 156 5.55 -0.87 -25.97
CA ALA A 156 6.60 0.09 -25.75
C ALA A 156 7.69 -0.38 -24.78
N ASP A 157 7.57 -1.57 -24.17
CA ASP A 157 8.47 -2.08 -23.10
C ASP A 157 8.77 -1.01 -22.03
N VAL A 158 7.82 -0.08 -21.80
CA VAL A 158 8.01 1.09 -20.93
C VAL A 158 8.08 0.70 -19.45
N SER A 159 7.72 -0.53 -19.11
CA SER A 159 7.91 -1.09 -17.77
C SER A 159 9.36 -1.00 -17.29
N GLU A 160 10.35 -1.15 -18.17
CA GLU A 160 11.78 -1.05 -17.82
C GLU A 160 12.27 0.42 -17.72
N LEU A 161 11.56 1.40 -18.31
CA LEU A 161 12.10 2.76 -18.46
C LEU A 161 11.67 3.75 -17.37
N LEU A 162 10.56 3.51 -16.68
CA LEU A 162 9.98 4.46 -15.72
C LEU A 162 10.12 4.04 -14.25
N LEU A 163 10.53 2.80 -14.00
CA LEU A 163 10.50 2.18 -12.69
C LEU A 163 11.92 1.78 -12.29
N PRO A 164 12.38 2.06 -11.05
CA PRO A 164 13.71 1.68 -10.62
C PRO A 164 13.79 0.15 -10.47
N ASP A 165 14.73 -0.47 -11.18
CA ASP A 165 15.01 -1.90 -11.05
C ASP A 165 15.50 -2.20 -9.63
N LEU A 166 14.83 -3.12 -8.93
CA LEU A 166 15.21 -3.50 -7.57
C LEU A 166 16.17 -4.70 -7.60
N GLU A 167 17.40 -4.46 -8.04
CA GLU A 167 18.40 -5.52 -8.12
C GLU A 167 18.92 -5.94 -6.73
N LEU A 168 19.16 -7.24 -6.55
CA LEU A 168 19.64 -7.82 -5.28
C LEU A 168 21.06 -7.38 -4.89
N ASN A 169 21.81 -6.81 -5.83
CA ASN A 169 23.21 -6.43 -5.64
C ASN A 169 23.42 -4.91 -5.60
N SER A 170 22.40 -4.13 -5.97
CA SER A 170 22.52 -2.68 -6.09
C SER A 170 22.06 -1.97 -4.82
N LEU A 171 23.04 -1.50 -4.04
CA LEU A 171 22.78 -0.69 -2.86
C LEU A 171 22.04 0.62 -3.21
N LEU A 172 22.36 1.21 -4.36
CA LEU A 172 21.76 2.45 -4.80
C LEU A 172 20.26 2.29 -5.04
N ASP A 173 19.86 1.20 -5.69
CA ASP A 173 18.45 0.93 -5.98
C ASP A 173 17.68 0.63 -4.69
N GLY A 174 18.27 -0.12 -3.76
CA GLY A 174 17.70 -0.33 -2.44
C GLY A 174 17.48 0.96 -1.65
N ILE A 175 18.40 1.93 -1.73
CA ILE A 175 18.26 3.24 -1.10
C ILE A 175 17.14 4.05 -1.76
N ILE A 176 17.08 4.08 -3.09
CA ILE A 176 16.03 4.80 -3.84
C ILE A 176 14.65 4.21 -3.50
N TYR A 177 14.53 2.89 -3.54
CA TYR A 177 13.31 2.18 -3.20
C TYR A 177 12.81 2.53 -1.79
N GLU A 178 13.68 2.47 -0.79
CA GLU A 178 13.33 2.85 0.58
C GLU A 178 12.91 4.32 0.70
N LEU A 179 13.64 5.23 0.07
CA LEU A 179 13.31 6.66 0.10
C LEU A 179 11.96 6.93 -0.55
N VAL A 180 11.72 6.40 -1.74
CA VAL A 180 10.47 6.63 -2.47
C VAL A 180 9.31 5.99 -1.74
N ARG A 181 9.44 4.73 -1.28
CA ARG A 181 8.39 4.06 -0.51
C ARG A 181 7.98 4.86 0.72
N ASN A 182 8.95 5.34 1.50
CA ASN A 182 8.67 6.13 2.69
C ASN A 182 8.19 7.55 2.34
N LEU A 183 8.56 8.11 1.18
CA LEU A 183 8.03 9.39 0.70
C LEU A 183 6.53 9.31 0.44
N PHE A 184 6.03 8.23 -0.16
CA PHE A 184 4.58 8.03 -0.30
C PHE A 184 3.89 8.02 1.06
N TRP A 185 4.46 7.31 2.04
CA TRP A 185 3.94 7.31 3.42
C TRP A 185 3.93 8.71 4.04
N SER A 186 4.96 9.52 3.76
CA SER A 186 5.06 10.89 4.27
C SER A 186 3.92 11.81 3.79
N ILE A 187 3.35 11.53 2.61
CA ILE A 187 2.19 12.24 2.05
C ILE A 187 0.86 11.49 2.28
N GLY A 188 0.86 10.48 3.14
CA GLY A 188 -0.34 9.74 3.53
C GLY A 188 -0.82 8.70 2.53
N ILE A 189 0.02 8.35 1.55
CA ILE A 189 -0.21 7.22 0.65
C ILE A 189 0.59 6.03 1.18
N ASN A 190 -0.04 4.87 1.37
CA ASN A 190 0.68 3.71 1.93
C ASN A 190 1.73 3.20 0.92
N GLY A 191 3.02 3.41 1.21
CA GLY A 191 4.10 3.00 0.31
C GLY A 191 4.24 1.49 0.12
N HIS A 192 3.98 0.67 1.15
CA HIS A 192 4.04 -0.80 1.01
C HIS A 192 3.01 -1.30 -0.02
N ILE A 193 1.90 -0.59 -0.07
CA ILE A 193 0.77 -0.82 -0.94
C ILE A 193 1.08 -0.38 -2.38
N ILE A 194 1.74 0.77 -2.59
CA ILE A 194 2.14 1.24 -3.92
C ILE A 194 3.21 0.34 -4.52
N PHE A 195 4.15 -0.12 -3.70
CA PHE A 195 5.32 -0.91 -4.13
C PHE A 195 5.17 -2.42 -3.90
N ALA A 196 3.95 -2.91 -3.69
CA ALA A 196 3.69 -4.33 -3.41
C ALA A 196 4.21 -5.26 -4.52
N SER A 197 4.04 -4.88 -5.80
CA SER A 197 4.53 -5.66 -6.94
C SER A 197 6.05 -5.81 -6.95
N TYR A 198 6.79 -4.75 -6.65
CA TYR A 198 8.27 -4.80 -6.56
C TYR A 198 8.74 -5.69 -5.43
N LYS A 199 8.04 -5.66 -4.29
CA LYS A 199 8.35 -6.52 -3.16
C LYS A 199 8.09 -7.99 -3.49
N ALA A 200 7.07 -8.29 -4.29
CA ALA A 200 6.79 -9.64 -4.78
C ALA A 200 7.87 -10.13 -5.77
N GLU A 201 8.29 -9.29 -6.71
CA GLU A 201 9.39 -9.60 -7.63
C GLU A 201 10.72 -9.83 -6.88
N LEU A 202 11.04 -8.97 -5.92
CA LEU A 202 12.20 -9.15 -5.05
C LEU A 202 12.14 -10.47 -4.27
N PHE A 203 10.95 -10.86 -3.82
CA PHE A 203 10.74 -12.12 -3.12
C PHE A 203 11.05 -13.32 -4.04
N GLU A 204 10.52 -13.33 -5.26
CA GLU A 204 10.80 -14.38 -6.25
C GLU A 204 12.30 -14.46 -6.59
N MET A 205 12.94 -13.31 -6.85
CA MET A 205 14.37 -13.25 -7.11
C MET A 205 15.21 -13.72 -5.91
N THR A 206 14.76 -13.42 -4.68
CA THR A 206 15.39 -13.93 -3.45
C THR A 206 15.26 -15.45 -3.36
N GLN A 207 14.08 -16.01 -3.65
CA GLN A 207 13.86 -17.47 -3.64
C GLN A 207 14.82 -18.16 -4.61
N ILE A 208 14.88 -17.69 -5.85
CA ILE A 208 15.79 -18.23 -6.88
C ILE A 208 17.25 -18.15 -6.42
N ALA A 209 17.66 -17.03 -5.82
CA ALA A 209 19.03 -16.86 -5.34
C ALA A 209 19.38 -17.83 -4.19
N LEU A 210 18.44 -18.10 -3.28
CA LEU A 210 18.64 -19.06 -2.19
C LEU A 210 18.65 -20.51 -2.69
N GLU A 211 17.75 -20.88 -3.60
CA GLU A 211 17.76 -22.22 -4.23
C GLU A 211 19.09 -22.48 -4.96
N ASN A 212 19.61 -21.47 -5.67
CA ASN A 212 20.92 -21.57 -6.32
C ASN A 212 22.06 -21.70 -5.31
N HIS A 213 21.97 -21.04 -4.15
CA HIS A 213 22.94 -21.22 -3.07
C HIS A 213 22.94 -22.66 -2.55
N GLU A 214 21.76 -23.26 -2.33
CA GLU A 214 21.63 -24.64 -1.87
C GLU A 214 22.17 -25.66 -2.88
N LEU A 215 21.87 -25.46 -4.18
CA LEU A 215 22.25 -26.39 -5.24
C LEU A 215 23.71 -26.25 -5.70
N PHE A 216 24.20 -25.01 -5.77
CA PHE A 216 25.47 -24.69 -6.43
C PHE A 216 26.46 -23.94 -5.52
N SER A 217 26.11 -23.68 -4.25
CA SER A 217 26.95 -22.90 -3.31
C SER A 217 27.31 -21.50 -3.82
N THR A 218 26.43 -20.89 -4.63
CA THR A 218 26.60 -19.51 -5.11
C THR A 218 26.49 -18.51 -3.95
N PRO A 219 27.19 -17.36 -3.95
CA PRO A 219 27.08 -16.38 -2.87
C PRO A 219 25.63 -15.92 -2.64
N ILE A 220 25.20 -15.88 -1.38
CA ILE A 220 23.89 -15.31 -1.02
C ILE A 220 23.96 -13.79 -1.21
N PRO A 221 23.02 -13.19 -1.97
CA PRO A 221 22.95 -11.74 -2.11
C PRO A 221 22.66 -11.06 -0.77
N VAL A 222 23.19 -9.85 -0.57
CA VAL A 222 22.99 -9.13 0.70
C VAL A 222 21.59 -8.55 0.80
N LEU A 223 21.06 -7.98 -0.29
CA LEU A 223 19.78 -7.27 -0.33
C LEU A 223 18.62 -8.22 -0.65
N THR A 224 18.44 -9.24 0.18
CA THR A 224 17.29 -10.15 0.09
C THR A 224 15.99 -9.47 0.51
N THR A 225 14.84 -10.05 0.17
CA THR A 225 13.54 -9.54 0.64
C THR A 225 13.51 -9.33 2.17
N ASN A 226 13.94 -10.33 2.95
CA ASN A 226 14.01 -10.28 4.41
C ASN A 226 15.01 -9.24 4.95
N PHE A 227 16.10 -8.97 4.21
CA PHE A 227 17.04 -7.92 4.59
C PHE A 227 16.36 -6.56 4.68
N TYR A 228 15.52 -6.20 3.71
CA TYR A 228 14.74 -4.97 3.77
C TYR A 228 13.79 -4.94 4.96
N ASP A 229 13.12 -6.05 5.24
CA ASP A 229 12.10 -6.05 6.30
C ASP A 229 12.72 -5.94 7.70
N PHE A 230 13.86 -6.59 7.94
CA PHE A 230 14.55 -6.53 9.23
C PHE A 230 15.38 -5.26 9.44
N TYR A 231 16.06 -4.75 8.41
CA TYR A 231 17.00 -3.64 8.59
C TYR A 231 16.46 -2.27 8.18
N ALA A 232 15.47 -2.23 7.29
CA ALA A 232 14.84 -0.98 6.83
C ALA A 232 13.36 -0.86 7.24
N GLY A 233 12.64 -1.99 7.35
CA GLY A 233 11.21 -2.06 7.63
C GLY A 233 10.84 -2.33 9.09
N LEU A 234 11.80 -2.30 10.01
CA LEU A 234 11.57 -2.76 11.39
C LEU A 234 10.61 -1.82 12.15
N GLY A 235 9.50 -2.37 12.60
CA GLY A 235 8.42 -1.57 13.17
C GLY A 235 7.46 -0.99 12.14
N GLY A 236 7.57 -1.37 10.87
CA GLY A 236 6.83 -0.86 9.71
C GLY A 236 7.59 0.21 8.92
N ALA A 237 6.84 1.06 8.19
CA ALA A 237 7.42 2.11 7.35
C ALA A 237 8.25 3.09 8.17
N GLY A 238 9.39 3.53 7.62
CA GLY A 238 10.29 4.50 8.23
C GLY A 238 11.03 4.00 9.47
N ASN A 239 11.16 2.67 9.66
CA ASN A 239 11.76 2.06 10.84
C ASN A 239 11.16 2.62 12.14
N THR A 240 9.82 2.63 12.22
CA THR A 240 9.07 3.36 13.26
C THR A 240 9.31 2.84 14.67
N ILE A 241 9.90 1.65 14.85
CA ILE A 241 10.29 1.19 16.19
C ILE A 241 11.30 2.16 16.83
N SER A 242 12.22 2.71 16.04
CA SER A 242 13.24 3.63 16.53
C SER A 242 12.59 4.90 17.09
N LEU A 243 11.56 5.40 16.42
CA LEU A 243 10.75 6.53 16.85
C LEU A 243 9.95 6.19 18.11
N VAL A 244 9.37 5.00 18.21
CA VAL A 244 8.65 4.54 19.40
C VAL A 244 9.57 4.43 20.61
N LEU A 245 10.79 3.90 20.45
CA LEU A 245 11.79 3.87 21.51
C LEU A 245 12.18 5.28 21.96
N CYS A 246 12.36 6.22 21.01
CA CYS A 246 12.57 7.62 21.33
C CYS A 246 11.40 8.22 22.14
N MET A 247 10.15 7.91 21.80
CA MET A 247 8.97 8.34 22.57
C MET A 247 8.93 7.75 23.98
N LEU A 248 9.40 6.52 24.18
CA LEU A 248 9.38 5.86 25.49
C LEU A 248 10.48 6.38 26.43
N PHE A 249 11.68 6.57 25.90
CA PHE A 249 12.87 6.85 26.70
C PHE A 249 13.28 8.32 26.74
N LEU A 250 13.05 9.09 25.66
CA LEU A 250 13.61 10.44 25.52
C LEU A 250 12.57 11.55 25.72
N THR A 251 11.28 11.27 25.53
CA THR A 251 10.26 12.31 25.68
C THR A 251 9.98 12.64 27.16
N LYS A 252 9.75 13.92 27.44
CA LYS A 252 9.24 14.40 28.74
C LYS A 252 7.71 14.48 28.79
N ASN A 253 7.04 14.44 27.63
CA ASN A 253 5.59 14.58 27.55
C ASN A 253 4.89 13.25 27.89
N ARG A 254 4.07 13.26 28.94
CA ARG A 254 3.32 12.08 29.40
C ARG A 254 2.41 11.49 28.32
N SER A 255 1.79 12.33 27.48
CA SER A 255 0.89 11.88 26.41
C SER A 255 1.65 11.10 25.33
N TYR A 256 2.83 11.57 24.93
CA TYR A 256 3.67 10.86 23.95
C TYR A 256 4.26 9.58 24.53
N LYS A 257 4.59 9.55 25.82
CA LYS A 257 5.06 8.32 26.48
C LYS A 257 3.94 7.27 26.56
N MET A 258 2.71 7.69 26.85
CA MET A 258 1.54 6.82 26.86
C MET A 258 1.20 6.29 25.46
N LEU A 259 1.26 7.16 24.44
CA LEU A 259 1.10 6.75 23.04
C LEU A 259 2.20 5.76 22.64
N GLY A 260 3.47 6.06 22.92
CA GLY A 260 4.59 5.17 22.64
C GLY A 260 4.44 3.80 23.27
N ALA A 261 3.94 3.72 24.52
CA ALA A 261 3.69 2.45 25.19
C ALA A 261 2.57 1.63 24.52
N ALA A 262 1.50 2.29 24.09
CA ALA A 262 0.39 1.63 23.40
C ALA A 262 0.81 1.12 22.01
N VAL A 263 1.61 1.89 21.27
CA VAL A 263 1.97 1.56 19.89
C VAL A 263 3.23 0.69 19.80
N LEU A 264 4.02 0.56 20.87
CA LEU A 264 5.15 -0.38 20.92
C LEU A 264 4.72 -1.79 20.57
N VAL A 265 3.61 -2.26 21.16
CA VAL A 265 3.09 -3.61 20.89
C VAL A 265 2.77 -3.75 19.41
N LEU A 266 2.09 -2.78 18.81
CA LEU A 266 1.73 -2.82 17.39
C LEU A 266 2.96 -2.77 16.49
N SER A 267 3.95 -1.95 16.84
CA SER A 267 5.19 -1.83 16.08
C SER A 267 6.00 -3.13 16.11
N MET A 268 5.98 -3.90 17.20
CA MET A 268 6.67 -5.21 17.22
C MET A 268 6.10 -6.21 16.20
N PHE A 269 4.84 -6.03 15.80
CA PHE A 269 4.19 -6.81 14.74
C PHE A 269 4.10 -6.03 13.41
N ASN A 270 5.02 -5.07 13.19
CA ASN A 270 5.08 -4.21 12.00
C ASN A 270 3.81 -3.43 11.65
N ILE A 271 2.90 -3.26 12.62
CA ILE A 271 1.71 -2.41 12.48
C ILE A 271 2.09 -0.99 12.92
N ASN A 272 2.13 -0.07 11.96
CA ASN A 272 2.72 1.25 12.17
C ASN A 272 1.78 2.44 11.91
N GLU A 273 0.61 2.21 11.32
CA GLU A 273 -0.40 3.25 11.11
C GLU A 273 -0.74 4.05 12.36
N PRO A 274 -0.97 3.43 13.54
CA PRO A 274 -1.21 4.21 14.75
C PRO A 274 -0.06 5.16 15.13
N VAL A 275 1.20 4.85 14.81
CA VAL A 275 2.34 5.78 14.99
C VAL A 275 2.22 6.94 14.01
N LEU A 276 2.06 6.62 12.73
CA LEU A 276 2.08 7.58 11.64
C LEU A 276 0.97 8.62 11.76
N TYR A 277 -0.23 8.19 12.12
CA TYR A 277 -1.37 9.08 12.30
C TYR A 277 -1.47 9.64 13.72
N GLY A 278 -0.98 8.92 14.73
CA GLY A 278 -1.04 9.35 16.14
C GLY A 278 -0.02 10.43 16.50
N LEU A 279 1.19 10.36 15.93
CA LEU A 279 2.25 11.37 16.08
C LEU A 279 2.31 12.37 14.91
N PRO A 280 1.16 12.58 14.24
CA PRO A 280 1.03 12.97 12.82
C PRO A 280 2.37 13.12 12.09
N VAL A 281 3.01 12.01 11.77
CA VAL A 281 4.24 11.99 10.94
C VAL A 281 3.89 12.42 9.51
N ILE A 282 2.71 12.00 9.06
CA ILE A 282 2.17 12.33 7.74
C ILE A 282 1.96 13.84 7.63
N PHE A 283 2.45 14.42 6.54
CA PHE A 283 2.46 15.87 6.25
C PHE A 283 3.22 16.74 7.28
N ASN A 284 4.03 16.16 8.15
CA ASN A 284 4.83 16.92 9.12
C ASN A 284 6.28 17.08 8.65
N PRO A 285 6.67 18.26 8.13
CA PRO A 285 7.99 18.44 7.50
C PRO A 285 9.16 18.17 8.46
N VAL A 286 8.97 18.32 9.78
CA VAL A 286 10.01 18.05 10.77
C VAL A 286 10.21 16.55 10.99
N LEU A 287 9.11 15.77 11.03
CA LEU A 287 9.17 14.33 11.26
C LEU A 287 9.41 13.52 9.98
N ILE A 288 9.10 14.09 8.82
CA ILE A 288 9.36 13.44 7.52
C ILE A 288 10.86 13.22 7.31
N VAL A 289 11.70 14.19 7.65
CA VAL A 289 13.17 14.05 7.47
C VAL A 289 13.74 12.82 8.19
N PRO A 290 13.56 12.65 9.53
CA PRO A 290 14.05 11.44 10.20
C PRO A 290 13.32 10.18 9.74
N PHE A 291 12.04 10.27 9.38
CA PHE A 291 11.26 9.13 8.85
C PHE A 291 11.81 8.58 7.54
N LEU A 292 12.36 9.44 6.67
CA LEU A 292 13.00 9.03 5.41
C LEU A 292 14.43 8.54 5.62
N LEU A 293 15.19 9.19 6.51
CA LEU A 293 16.63 8.92 6.67
C LEU A 293 16.91 7.72 7.58
N ALA A 294 16.13 7.51 8.64
CA ALA A 294 16.33 6.39 9.57
C ALA A 294 16.37 5.00 8.89
N PRO A 295 15.42 4.61 8.01
CA PRO A 295 15.48 3.33 7.33
C PRO A 295 16.68 3.22 6.38
N VAL A 296 17.04 4.31 5.69
CA VAL A 296 18.20 4.34 4.79
C VAL A 296 19.51 4.14 5.54
N ILE A 297 19.66 4.81 6.69
CA ILE A 297 20.85 4.65 7.53
C ILE A 297 20.93 3.21 8.07
N GLY A 298 19.81 2.65 8.53
CA GLY A 298 19.73 1.25 8.97
C GLY A 298 20.15 0.27 7.87
N LEU A 299 19.62 0.47 6.66
CA LEU A 299 19.94 -0.30 5.47
C LEU A 299 21.44 -0.24 5.13
N ILE A 300 22.03 0.96 5.09
CA ILE A 300 23.46 1.13 4.75
C ILE A 300 24.36 0.47 5.79
N ILE A 301 24.07 0.65 7.08
CA ILE A 301 24.86 0.05 8.16
C ILE A 301 24.80 -1.47 8.07
N ALA A 302 23.60 -2.04 7.89
CA ALA A 302 23.43 -3.48 7.74
C ALA A 302 24.15 -4.00 6.49
N TYR A 303 24.05 -3.31 5.36
CA TYR A 303 24.71 -3.71 4.12
C TYR A 303 26.23 -3.77 4.27
N ILE A 304 26.83 -2.75 4.91
CA ILE A 304 28.27 -2.74 5.18
C ILE A 304 28.65 -3.88 6.14
N ALA A 305 27.89 -4.09 7.20
CA ALA A 305 28.15 -5.15 8.17
C ALA A 305 28.08 -6.56 7.53
N THR A 306 27.10 -6.79 6.64
CA THR A 306 26.95 -8.07 5.95
C THR A 306 27.99 -8.26 4.85
N SER A 307 28.26 -7.23 4.04
CA SER A 307 29.26 -7.31 2.96
C SER A 307 30.71 -7.47 3.45
N THR A 308 31.02 -6.95 4.65
CA THR A 308 32.34 -7.13 5.29
C THR A 308 32.46 -8.44 6.08
N GLY A 309 31.39 -9.24 6.16
CA GLY A 309 31.36 -10.50 6.90
C GLY A 309 31.27 -10.34 8.43
N MET A 310 30.96 -9.15 8.94
CA MET A 310 30.68 -8.94 10.37
C MET A 310 29.35 -9.59 10.79
N VAL A 311 28.39 -9.65 9.86
CA VAL A 311 27.08 -10.28 10.03
C VAL A 311 26.86 -11.26 8.88
N ALA A 312 26.28 -12.42 9.17
CA ALA A 312 25.97 -13.40 8.13
C ALA A 312 24.82 -12.90 7.22
N PRO A 313 24.86 -13.18 5.91
CA PRO A 313 23.71 -12.94 5.02
C PRO A 313 22.49 -13.73 5.49
N ILE A 314 21.30 -13.19 5.24
CA ILE A 314 20.05 -13.88 5.56
C ILE A 314 19.82 -14.99 4.54
N SER A 315 19.93 -16.23 4.99
CA SER A 315 19.85 -17.45 4.16
C SER A 315 18.46 -18.09 4.14
N GLU A 316 17.52 -17.60 4.94
CA GLU A 316 16.16 -18.14 5.03
C GLU A 316 15.14 -17.05 4.74
N ILE A 317 14.12 -17.40 3.97
CA ILE A 317 12.96 -16.54 3.75
C ILE A 317 11.95 -16.87 4.83
N THR A 318 11.78 -15.95 5.76
CA THR A 318 10.71 -15.97 6.75
C THR A 318 9.69 -14.89 6.41
N GLU A 319 8.41 -15.23 6.28
CA GLU A 319 7.38 -14.19 6.27
C GLU A 319 7.32 -13.57 7.66
N LEU A 320 7.45 -12.24 7.78
CA LEU A 320 7.28 -11.56 9.08
C LEU A 320 5.86 -11.67 9.66
N ASP A 321 4.91 -12.18 8.87
CA ASP A 321 3.56 -12.53 9.28
C ASP A 321 3.41 -14.01 9.68
N ASP A 322 4.47 -14.83 9.60
CA ASP A 322 4.43 -16.23 10.04
C ASP A 322 4.37 -16.31 11.58
N PRO A 323 3.28 -16.83 12.17
CA PRO A 323 3.13 -16.97 13.62
C PRO A 323 4.10 -17.99 14.26
N SER A 324 5.01 -18.61 13.49
CA SER A 324 5.99 -19.59 13.97
C SER A 324 7.16 -18.98 14.77
N PHE A 325 7.38 -17.66 14.72
CA PHE A 325 8.43 -17.00 15.50
C PHE A 325 7.90 -15.84 16.36
N GLY A 326 7.87 -16.09 17.67
CA GLY A 326 8.00 -15.05 18.69
C GLY A 326 9.46 -14.82 19.07
#